data_AF-A0AA43D5P3-F1
#
_entry.id   AF-A0AA43D5P3-F1
#
_cell.length_a   1.000
_cell.length_b   1.000
_cell.length_c   1.000
_cell.angle_alpha   90.00
_cell.angle_beta   90.00
_cell.angle_gamma   90.00
#
_symmetry.space_group_name_H-M   'P 1'
#
loop_
_entity.id
_entity.type
_entity.pdbx_description
1 polymer ?
#
loop_
_entity_poly.entity_id
_entity_poly.type
_entity_poly.pdbx_seq_one_letter_code
_entity_poly.pdbx_strand_id
1 'polypeptide(L)'
;MKKLVFRYLILLSCLQCGSNTGGKQPTTFPNEKEVDQQAEHGVVTGADQLDIVLSRIESKNVALVVNYTAVVGKTHLADTLKTYGIHIRKILSPEHGFRGTATAGEHVKDGFDSKTGLPVVSLYGEK
;
A
#
# COMPACT_ATOMS: atom_id res chain seq x y z
N MET A 1 28.96 -8.88 20.44
CA MET A 1 29.47 -8.05 21.56
C MET A 1 30.70 -7.29 21.12
N LYS A 2 30.59 -5.98 20.88
CA LYS A 2 31.67 -4.97 20.89
C LYS A 2 31.04 -3.61 20.56
N LYS A 3 30.66 -2.92 21.64
CA LYS A 3 30.76 -1.48 21.91
C LYS A 3 30.54 -0.52 20.71
N LEU A 4 29.43 0.21 20.73
CA LEU A 4 29.50 1.66 20.50
C LEU A 4 28.34 2.36 21.22
N VAL A 5 28.62 2.73 22.47
CA VAL A 5 27.78 3.57 23.32
C VAL A 5 28.02 5.01 22.87
N PHE A 6 27.10 5.58 22.10
CA PHE A 6 27.09 7.03 21.85
C PHE A 6 26.00 7.65 22.74
N ARG A 7 26.33 7.77 24.03
CA ARG A 7 25.66 8.69 24.97
C ARG A 7 26.39 10.02 24.88
N TYR A 8 25.74 11.04 24.34
CA TYR A 8 25.93 12.45 24.72
C TYR A 8 24.68 13.19 24.20
N LEU A 9 23.67 13.46 25.04
CA LEU A 9 23.62 14.53 26.04
C LEU A 9 23.56 15.91 25.38
N ILE A 10 22.36 16.29 24.93
CA ILE A 10 21.93 17.70 24.81
C ILE A 10 20.57 17.82 25.50
N LEU A 11 20.65 18.11 26.80
CA LEU A 11 19.60 18.76 27.57
C LEU A 11 20.13 20.17 27.82
N LEU A 12 19.63 21.17 27.09
CA LEU A 12 19.76 22.56 27.52
C LEU A 12 18.57 23.39 27.04
N SER A 13 17.78 23.77 28.03
CA SER A 13 16.70 24.74 28.06
C SER A 13 16.99 26.04 27.30
N CYS A 14 15.97 26.57 26.63
CA CYS A 14 15.64 27.99 26.70
C CYS A 14 14.12 28.17 26.57
N LEU A 15 13.48 28.33 27.73
CA LEU A 15 12.27 29.14 27.89
C LEU A 15 12.62 30.55 27.42
N GLN A 16 12.01 31.04 26.35
CA GLN A 16 11.89 32.47 26.14
C GLN A 16 10.41 32.79 25.91
N CYS A 17 9.78 33.17 27.02
CA CYS A 17 8.60 34.02 27.05
C CYS A 17 9.03 35.41 26.52
N GLY A 18 8.29 35.97 25.57
CA GLY A 18 8.62 37.27 24.98
C GLY A 18 7.41 37.96 24.34
N SER A 19 6.91 38.97 25.05
CA SER A 19 6.26 40.19 24.54
C SER A 19 4.81 40.10 24.06
N ASN A 20 3.92 40.42 24.99
CA ASN A 20 2.55 40.84 24.73
C ASN A 20 2.55 42.37 24.48
N THR A 21 2.27 42.84 23.26
CA THR A 21 1.92 44.25 23.00
C THR A 21 0.81 44.36 21.96
N GLY A 22 -0.41 44.53 22.46
CA GLY A 22 -1.48 45.42 21.99
C GLY A 22 -1.76 45.55 20.49
N GLY A 23 -2.96 45.11 20.09
CA GLY A 23 -3.56 45.49 18.81
C GLY A 23 -5.00 45.00 18.59
N LYS A 24 -5.97 45.66 19.22
CA LYS A 24 -7.37 45.89 18.79
C LYS A 24 -8.16 44.74 18.11
N GLN A 25 -9.17 44.23 18.80
CA GLN A 25 -10.50 43.90 18.23
C GLN A 25 -11.47 45.03 18.62
N PRO A 26 -12.66 45.26 18.01
CA PRO A 26 -13.44 44.31 17.20
C PRO A 26 -14.15 44.92 15.96
N THR A 27 -14.70 44.06 15.09
CA THR A 27 -16.10 44.05 14.59
C THR A 27 -16.24 42.94 13.53
N THR A 28 -16.77 41.77 13.92
CA THR A 28 -18.11 41.24 13.58
C THR A 28 -18.24 40.65 12.17
N PHE A 29 -18.23 39.31 12.08
CA PHE A 29 -19.27 38.49 11.42
C PHE A 29 -19.29 37.10 12.10
N PRO A 30 -20.47 36.49 12.37
CA PRO A 30 -20.55 35.21 13.07
C PRO A 30 -20.11 34.03 12.18
N ASN A 31 -19.25 33.22 12.78
CA ASN A 31 -19.04 31.78 12.63
C ASN A 31 -19.89 31.07 11.56
N GLU A 32 -19.23 30.57 10.51
CA GLU A 32 -19.75 29.47 9.72
C GLU A 32 -18.64 28.43 9.49
N LYS A 33 -18.87 27.27 10.10
CA LYS A 33 -18.20 25.98 9.93
C LYS A 33 -16.94 25.74 10.77
N GLU A 34 -17.17 25.48 12.07
CA GLU A 34 -16.58 24.28 12.66
C GLU A 34 -17.08 23.06 11.87
N VAL A 35 -16.35 22.70 10.81
CA VAL A 35 -16.52 21.41 10.15
C VAL A 35 -16.02 20.37 11.14
N ASP A 36 -16.97 19.63 11.70
CA ASP A 36 -16.76 18.37 12.39
C ASP A 36 -15.70 17.55 11.66
N GLN A 37 -14.52 17.41 12.28
CA GLN A 37 -13.45 16.54 11.78
C GLN A 37 -13.83 15.08 12.07
N GLN A 38 -14.92 14.61 11.48
CA GLN A 38 -15.09 13.18 11.27
C GLN A 38 -14.10 12.80 10.18
N ALA A 39 -12.99 12.20 10.61
CA ALA A 39 -12.09 11.50 9.71
C ALA A 39 -12.91 10.48 8.92
N GLU A 40 -13.22 10.83 7.67
CA GLU A 40 -13.75 9.91 6.65
C GLU A 40 -12.91 8.64 6.70
N HIS A 41 -13.40 7.61 7.38
CA HIS A 41 -12.78 6.29 7.35
C HIS A 41 -13.14 5.71 5.98
N GLY A 42 -12.32 6.07 4.99
CA GLY A 42 -12.42 5.54 3.64
C GLY A 42 -12.41 4.01 3.66
N VAL A 43 -13.07 3.41 2.66
CA VAL A 43 -13.11 1.96 2.52
C VAL A 43 -11.70 1.41 2.39
N VAL A 44 -11.33 0.49 3.29
CA VAL A 44 -10.06 -0.25 3.21
C VAL A 44 -10.29 -1.55 2.45
N THR A 45 -9.55 -1.75 1.35
CA THR A 45 -9.70 -2.97 0.55
C THR A 45 -9.15 -4.20 1.29
N GLY A 46 -9.53 -5.40 0.84
CA GLY A 46 -8.95 -6.63 1.38
C GLY A 46 -7.45 -6.76 1.10
N ALA A 47 -6.96 -6.20 -0.02
CA ALA A 47 -5.55 -6.22 -0.37
C ALA A 47 -4.70 -5.31 0.54
N ASP A 48 -5.26 -4.20 1.00
CA ASP A 48 -4.59 -3.26 1.92
C ASP A 48 -4.50 -3.78 3.36
N GLN A 49 -5.27 -4.81 3.73
CA GLN A 49 -5.25 -5.44 5.05
C GLN A 49 -4.14 -6.50 5.16
N LEU A 50 -2.89 -6.11 4.90
CA LEU A 50 -1.75 -7.03 4.79
C LEU A 50 -1.54 -7.91 6.02
N ASP A 51 -1.74 -7.40 7.23
CA ASP A 51 -1.57 -8.20 8.46
C ASP A 51 -2.50 -9.43 8.47
N ILE A 52 -3.74 -9.25 8.01
CA ILE A 52 -4.74 -10.32 7.91
C ILE A 52 -4.41 -11.25 6.74
N VAL A 53 -4.00 -10.71 5.60
CA VAL A 53 -3.65 -11.51 4.42
C VAL A 53 -2.43 -12.39 4.72
N LEU A 54 -1.35 -11.81 5.25
CA LEU A 54 -0.10 -12.50 5.51
C LEU A 54 -0.28 -13.61 6.54
N SER A 55 -0.93 -13.33 7.68
CA SER A 55 -1.20 -14.35 8.71
C SER A 55 -2.01 -15.56 8.20
N ARG A 56 -2.84 -15.36 7.16
CA ARG A 56 -3.66 -16.43 6.57
C ARG A 56 -2.92 -17.28 5.55
N ILE A 57 -1.89 -16.74 4.89
CA ILE A 57 -1.23 -17.38 3.74
C ILE A 57 0.26 -17.66 3.95
N GLU A 58 0.84 -17.19 5.06
CA GLU A 58 2.21 -17.50 5.44
C GLU A 58 2.43 -19.02 5.48
N SER A 59 3.60 -19.44 4.98
CA SER A 59 3.99 -20.86 4.85
C SER A 59 3.08 -21.73 3.97
N LYS A 60 2.15 -21.15 3.20
CA LYS A 60 1.31 -21.89 2.24
C LYS A 60 1.83 -21.75 0.82
N ASN A 61 1.49 -22.73 -0.01
CA ASN A 61 1.62 -22.62 -1.45
C ASN A 61 0.43 -21.80 -1.98
N VAL A 62 0.70 -20.62 -2.53
CA VAL A 62 -0.34 -19.67 -2.95
C VAL A 62 -0.40 -19.59 -4.48
N ALA A 63 -1.61 -19.67 -5.04
CA ALA A 63 -1.88 -19.24 -6.41
C ALA A 63 -2.72 -17.96 -6.36
N LEU A 64 -2.39 -16.96 -7.19
CA LEU A 64 -3.07 -15.67 -7.20
C LEU A 64 -3.97 -15.55 -8.42
N VAL A 65 -5.27 -15.34 -8.23
CA VAL A 65 -6.18 -14.92 -9.31
C VAL A 65 -6.27 -13.41 -9.28
N VAL A 66 -5.62 -12.74 -10.23
CA VAL A 66 -5.45 -11.28 -10.21
C VAL A 66 -5.43 -10.69 -11.60
N ASN A 67 -5.90 -9.46 -11.72
CA ASN A 67 -5.75 -8.60 -12.90
C ASN A 67 -4.91 -7.35 -12.53
N TYR A 68 -4.74 -6.44 -13.48
CA TYR A 68 -3.92 -5.22 -13.27
C TYR A 68 -4.42 -4.29 -12.16
N THR A 69 -5.68 -4.40 -11.72
CA THR A 69 -6.25 -3.57 -10.65
C THR A 69 -5.96 -4.11 -9.24
N ALA A 70 -5.36 -5.30 -9.11
CA ALA A 70 -5.04 -5.90 -7.82
C ALA A 70 -3.80 -5.23 -7.20
N VAL A 71 -3.98 -4.06 -6.59
CA VAL A 71 -2.91 -3.26 -5.99
C VAL A 71 -3.06 -3.13 -4.47
N VAL A 72 -1.93 -2.95 -3.81
CA VAL A 72 -1.81 -2.47 -2.43
C VAL A 72 -1.16 -1.09 -2.50
N GLY A 73 -1.92 -0.05 -2.19
CA GLY A 73 -1.55 1.32 -2.54
C GLY A 73 -1.27 1.49 -4.04
N LYS A 74 0.01 1.61 -4.41
CA LYS A 74 0.46 1.79 -5.82
C LYS A 74 1.20 0.57 -6.39
N THR A 75 1.37 -0.48 -5.61
CA THR A 75 2.16 -1.66 -6.00
C THR A 75 1.25 -2.84 -6.22
N HIS A 76 1.47 -3.60 -7.30
CA HIS A 76 0.68 -4.79 -7.60
C HIS A 76 0.84 -5.85 -6.49
N LEU A 77 -0.27 -6.50 -6.10
CA LEU A 77 -0.33 -7.44 -4.97
C LEU A 77 0.69 -8.58 -5.11
N ALA A 78 0.87 -9.11 -6.31
CA ALA A 78 1.87 -10.17 -6.55
C ALA A 78 3.30 -9.71 -6.25
N ASP A 79 3.63 -8.44 -6.53
CA ASP A 79 4.95 -7.88 -6.21
C ASP A 79 5.08 -7.69 -4.69
N THR A 80 4.06 -7.12 -4.06
CA THR A 80 4.01 -6.92 -2.60
C THR A 80 4.21 -8.24 -1.87
N LEU A 81 3.39 -9.26 -2.15
CA LEU A 81 3.46 -10.56 -1.48
C LEU A 81 4.80 -11.28 -1.74
N LYS A 82 5.38 -11.11 -2.94
CA LYS A 82 6.73 -11.63 -3.23
C LYS A 82 7.79 -10.98 -2.37
N THR A 83 7.72 -9.66 -2.14
CA THR A 83 8.63 -8.94 -1.23
C THR A 83 8.49 -9.42 0.22
N TYR A 84 7.28 -9.78 0.67
CA TYR A 84 7.04 -10.41 1.97
C TYR A 84 7.47 -11.89 2.04
N GLY A 85 8.07 -12.45 0.99
CA GLY A 85 8.57 -13.82 0.99
C GLY A 85 7.48 -14.89 0.85
N ILE A 86 6.26 -14.53 0.46
CA ILE A 86 5.18 -15.50 0.25
C ILE A 86 5.51 -16.43 -0.93
N HIS A 87 5.28 -17.73 -0.73
CA HIS A 87 5.53 -18.75 -1.73
C HIS A 87 4.41 -18.80 -2.79
N ILE A 88 4.46 -17.85 -3.72
CA ILE A 88 3.57 -17.80 -4.88
C ILE A 88 4.03 -18.86 -5.90
N ARG A 89 3.15 -19.81 -6.22
CA ARG A 89 3.42 -20.91 -7.16
C ARG A 89 3.09 -20.54 -8.60
N LYS A 90 2.02 -19.77 -8.80
CA LYS A 90 1.59 -19.27 -10.11
C LYS A 90 0.60 -18.12 -9.97
N ILE A 91 0.48 -17.35 -11.03
CA ILE A 91 -0.54 -16.33 -11.24
C ILE A 91 -1.55 -16.86 -12.25
N LEU A 92 -2.83 -16.72 -11.95
CA LEU A 92 -3.95 -17.04 -12.80
C LEU A 92 -4.49 -15.71 -13.33
N SER A 93 -4.32 -15.50 -14.63
CA SER A 93 -4.62 -14.23 -15.28
C SER A 93 -5.91 -14.31 -16.11
N PRO A 94 -6.82 -13.33 -16.02
CA PRO A 94 -7.97 -13.22 -16.93
C PRO A 94 -7.55 -12.69 -18.32
N GLU A 95 -8.54 -12.41 -19.19
CA GLU A 95 -8.39 -12.06 -20.62
C GLU A 95 -7.40 -10.91 -20.91
N HIS A 96 -7.39 -9.86 -20.09
CA HIS A 96 -6.55 -8.67 -20.31
C HIS A 96 -5.17 -8.74 -19.67
N GLY A 97 -4.79 -9.91 -19.16
CA GLY A 97 -3.53 -10.06 -18.45
C GLY A 97 -3.63 -9.52 -17.02
N PHE A 98 -2.64 -9.87 -16.21
CA PHE A 98 -2.55 -9.35 -14.84
C PHE A 98 -1.68 -8.10 -14.72
N ARG A 99 -0.92 -7.75 -15.77
CA ARG A 99 -0.11 -6.51 -15.83
C ARG A 99 -0.78 -5.40 -16.65
N GLY A 100 -1.89 -5.68 -17.33
CA GLY A 100 -2.60 -4.69 -18.17
C GLY A 100 -1.83 -4.31 -19.44
N THR A 101 -0.88 -5.14 -19.86
CA THR A 101 -0.05 -4.93 -21.07
C THR A 101 -0.63 -5.62 -22.30
N ALA A 102 -1.68 -6.44 -22.15
CA ALA A 102 -2.35 -7.08 -23.28
C ALA A 102 -3.36 -6.11 -23.90
N THR A 103 -3.33 -5.99 -25.22
CA THR A 103 -4.26 -5.13 -25.97
C THR A 103 -5.68 -5.72 -25.92
N ALA A 104 -6.71 -4.89 -26.10
CA ALA A 104 -8.08 -5.37 -26.25
C ALA A 104 -8.17 -6.39 -27.41
N GLY A 105 -8.52 -7.64 -27.11
CA GLY A 105 -8.62 -8.73 -28.06
C GLY A 105 -7.38 -9.62 -28.20
N GLU A 106 -6.27 -9.31 -27.52
CA GLU A 106 -5.12 -10.22 -27.44
C GLU A 106 -5.33 -11.27 -26.35
N HIS A 107 -5.31 -12.54 -26.74
CA HIS A 107 -5.33 -13.64 -25.77
C HIS A 107 -4.01 -13.65 -24.98
N VAL A 108 -4.10 -13.54 -23.66
CA VAL A 108 -2.97 -13.85 -22.78
C VAL A 108 -2.72 -15.35 -22.86
N LYS A 109 -1.50 -15.73 -23.24
CA LYS A 109 -1.03 -17.12 -23.20
C LYS A 109 -0.33 -17.40 -21.87
N ASP A 110 -0.22 -18.67 -21.55
CA ASP A 110 0.63 -19.13 -20.46
C ASP A 110 2.08 -18.68 -20.69
N GLY A 111 2.80 -18.44 -19.60
CA GLY A 111 4.18 -17.96 -19.66
C GLY A 111 4.76 -17.64 -18.31
N PHE A 112 5.64 -16.65 -18.28
CA PHE A 112 6.32 -16.18 -17.06
C PHE A 112 6.25 -14.66 -16.98
N ASP A 113 6.00 -14.13 -15.79
CA ASP A 113 6.10 -12.69 -15.53
C ASP A 113 7.57 -12.27 -15.55
N SER A 114 7.93 -11.36 -16.44
CA SER A 114 9.33 -10.91 -16.62
C SER A 114 9.90 -10.22 -15.38
N LYS A 115 9.05 -9.61 -14.55
CA LYS A 115 9.46 -8.89 -13.33
C LYS A 115 9.75 -9.84 -12.16
N THR A 116 8.88 -10.81 -11.94
CA THR A 116 8.94 -11.69 -10.75
C THR A 116 9.46 -13.09 -11.03
N GLY A 117 9.53 -13.49 -12.31
CA GLY A 117 9.83 -14.86 -12.74
C GLY A 117 8.71 -15.86 -12.42
N LEU A 118 7.54 -15.40 -11.96
CA LEU A 118 6.43 -16.27 -11.58
C LEU A 118 5.75 -16.87 -12.81
N PRO A 119 5.38 -18.16 -12.79
CA PRO A 119 4.54 -18.75 -13.83
C PRO A 119 3.19 -18.04 -13.90
N VAL A 120 2.75 -17.73 -15.11
CA VAL A 120 1.45 -17.12 -15.41
C VAL A 120 0.67 -18.12 -16.23
N VAL A 121 -0.55 -18.43 -15.80
CA VAL A 121 -1.49 -19.29 -16.52
C VAL A 121 -2.69 -18.44 -16.89
N SER A 122 -3.06 -18.45 -18.16
CA SER A 122 -4.26 -17.81 -18.63
C SER A 122 -5.49 -18.62 -18.24
N LEU A 123 -6.50 -17.93 -17.72
CA LEU A 123 -7.80 -18.55 -17.45
C LEU A 123 -8.64 -18.72 -18.72
N TYR A 124 -8.23 -18.07 -19.82
CA TYR A 124 -8.94 -17.98 -21.10
C TYR A 124 -8.11 -18.54 -22.25
N GLY A 125 -8.76 -18.87 -23.37
CA GLY A 125 -8.17 -19.58 -24.50
C GLY A 125 -8.54 -21.07 -24.53
N GLU A 126 -7.96 -21.83 -25.45
CA GLU A 126 -8.15 -23.28 -25.55
C GLU A 126 -7.45 -24.00 -24.39
N LYS A 127 -8.09 -25.04 -23.85
CA LYS A 127 -7.56 -25.89 -22.75
C LYS A 127 -7.55 -27.34 -23.16
#